data_AF-A0A0U2WLE6-F1
#
_entry.id   AF-A0A0U2WLE6-F1
#
_cell.length_a   1.000
_cell.length_b   1.000
_cell.length_c   1.000
_cell.angle_alpha   90.00
_cell.angle_beta   90.00
_cell.angle_gamma   90.00
#
_symmetry.space_group_name_H-M   'P 1'
#
loop_
_entity.id
_entity.type
_entity.pdbx_description
1 polymer ?
#
loop_
_entity_poly.entity_id
_entity_poly.type
_entity_poly.pdbx_seq_one_letter_code
_entity_poly.pdbx_strand_id
1 'polypeptide(L)'
;MPLVTDRPAPSAPHPHAGGGRAAARRARSRHRARRPAPLAGRYIGYVLYFVGAGLISGAVVHHPLDPARYTKIAVIGVLVFLVATVVNEFLLAADRPALPRAILVIVASLLLSFGIGMLSGGLQHFEDFPARGAVLVPLGITLSFIAFVLKDAQSSWRRIVGPVGLAVLLTATVSFFGLRTVADGLGEASGESGHSHGGGAEEEPDEHEAGEESPAPSSGPTEAETTAPSDVESGHAEDGHSH
;
A
#
# COMPACT_ATOMS: atom_id res chain seq x y z
N MET A 1 -63.72 46.54 59.16
CA MET A 1 -63.71 45.76 60.42
C MET A 1 -63.76 44.27 60.06
N PRO A 2 -63.11 43.40 60.84
CA PRO A 2 -61.91 42.63 60.46
C PRO A 2 -62.20 41.21 59.93
N LEU A 3 -61.20 40.56 59.29
CA LEU A 3 -60.72 39.25 59.71
C LEU A 3 -59.40 38.90 59.00
N VAL A 4 -58.33 38.96 59.79
CA VAL A 4 -56.98 38.49 59.53
C VAL A 4 -57.02 36.96 59.38
N THR A 5 -56.42 36.43 58.31
CA THR A 5 -56.04 35.01 58.25
C THR A 5 -54.53 34.89 58.18
N ASP A 6 -54.02 34.14 59.15
CA ASP A 6 -52.65 33.74 59.37
C ASP A 6 -52.19 32.78 58.26
N ARG A 7 -50.97 32.95 57.75
CA ARG A 7 -50.34 31.98 56.84
C ARG A 7 -48.87 31.77 57.26
N PRO A 8 -48.45 30.55 57.63
CA PRO A 8 -47.07 30.31 58.03
C PRO A 8 -46.13 30.27 56.81
N ALA A 9 -44.91 30.76 57.00
CA ALA A 9 -43.84 30.76 56.01
C ALA A 9 -43.32 29.34 55.69
N PRO A 10 -42.82 29.09 54.46
CA PRO A 10 -42.25 27.80 54.10
C PRO A 10 -40.89 27.59 54.78
N SER A 11 -40.74 26.42 55.39
CA SER A 11 -39.50 25.92 55.99
C SER A 11 -38.43 25.66 54.92
N ALA A 12 -37.23 26.19 55.16
CA ALA A 12 -36.06 25.93 54.34
C ALA A 12 -35.57 24.48 54.52
N PRO A 13 -35.13 23.79 53.46
CA PRO A 13 -34.59 22.44 53.57
C PRO A 13 -33.19 22.44 54.21
N HIS A 14 -33.02 21.59 55.23
CA HIS A 14 -31.72 21.32 55.86
C HIS A 14 -30.76 20.60 54.90
N PRO A 15 -29.50 21.02 54.78
CA PRO A 15 -28.50 20.26 54.02
C PRO A 15 -28.01 19.06 54.85
N HIS A 16 -28.27 17.85 54.37
CA HIS A 16 -27.71 16.62 54.91
C HIS A 16 -26.18 16.60 54.74
N ALA A 17 -25.47 16.97 55.82
CA ALA A 17 -24.03 16.80 55.97
C ALA A 17 -23.71 15.32 56.27
N GLY A 18 -23.53 14.49 55.24
CA GLY A 18 -23.15 13.08 55.45
C GLY A 18 -22.53 12.35 54.26
N GLY A 19 -22.79 12.75 53.02
CA GLY A 19 -22.37 12.00 51.83
C GLY A 19 -20.97 12.31 51.27
N GLY A 20 -20.38 13.46 51.64
CA GLY A 20 -19.26 14.04 50.89
C GLY A 20 -17.95 13.24 50.94
N ARG A 21 -17.60 12.64 52.08
CA ARG A 21 -16.28 11.98 52.26
C ARG A 21 -16.21 10.59 51.61
N ALA A 22 -17.30 9.84 51.64
CA ALA A 22 -17.39 8.53 50.98
C ALA A 22 -17.51 8.67 49.44
N ALA A 23 -18.27 9.67 48.98
CA ALA A 23 -18.35 10.03 47.56
C ALA A 23 -17.02 10.55 47.03
N ALA A 24 -16.30 11.41 47.79
CA ALA A 24 -14.98 11.91 47.41
C ALA A 24 -13.90 10.80 47.38
N ARG A 25 -13.96 9.81 48.28
CA ARG A 25 -13.06 8.64 48.23
C ARG A 25 -13.37 7.72 47.04
N ARG A 26 -14.65 7.50 46.71
CA ARG A 26 -15.03 6.74 45.49
C ARG A 26 -14.66 7.48 44.21
N ALA A 27 -14.82 8.79 44.15
CA ALA A 27 -14.40 9.62 43.02
C ALA A 27 -12.87 9.58 42.82
N ARG A 28 -12.08 9.66 43.90
CA ARG A 28 -10.62 9.53 43.85
C ARG A 28 -10.15 8.14 43.44
N SER A 29 -10.88 7.07 43.79
CA SER A 29 -10.57 5.71 43.35
C SER A 29 -10.89 5.44 41.87
N ARG A 30 -11.90 6.11 41.32
CA ARG A 30 -12.28 6.03 39.90
C ARG A 30 -11.37 6.85 38.99
N HIS A 31 -10.66 7.84 39.53
CA HIS A 31 -9.60 8.60 38.88
C HIS A 31 -8.20 8.07 39.22
N ARG A 32 -8.03 6.75 39.37
CA ARG A 32 -6.71 6.15 39.20
C ARG A 32 -6.40 6.22 37.71
N ALA A 33 -6.03 7.43 37.25
CA ALA A 33 -5.63 7.74 35.90
C ALA A 33 -4.60 6.68 35.49
N ARG A 34 -5.00 5.80 34.57
CA ARG A 34 -4.08 4.83 33.99
C ARG A 34 -2.94 5.65 33.40
N ARG A 35 -1.73 5.42 33.90
CA ARG A 35 -0.56 6.17 33.44
C ARG A 35 -0.48 6.01 31.92
N PRO A 36 -0.35 7.10 31.16
CA PRO A 36 -0.15 6.99 29.73
C PRO A 36 1.07 6.12 29.47
N ALA A 37 1.00 5.29 28.43
CA ALA A 37 2.10 4.42 28.08
C ALA A 37 3.40 5.23 27.90
N PRO A 38 4.56 4.66 28.27
CA PRO A 38 5.85 5.36 28.17
C PRO A 38 6.08 5.85 26.74
N LEU A 39 6.71 7.02 26.60
CA LEU A 39 6.93 7.69 25.30
C LEU A 39 7.58 6.74 24.28
N ALA A 40 8.56 5.94 24.71
CA ALA A 40 9.22 4.94 23.87
C ALA A 40 8.23 3.93 23.27
N GLY A 41 7.27 3.43 24.05
CA GLY A 41 6.27 2.48 23.54
C GLY A 41 5.36 3.09 22.48
N ARG A 42 4.96 4.36 22.65
CA ARG A 42 4.14 5.09 21.66
C ARG A 42 4.91 5.32 20.37
N TYR A 43 6.19 5.70 20.50
CA TYR A 43 7.07 5.85 19.35
C TYR A 43 7.27 4.52 18.60
N ILE A 44 7.54 3.43 19.31
CA ILE A 44 7.70 2.10 18.69
C ILE A 44 6.43 1.67 17.97
N GLY A 45 5.25 1.84 18.60
CA GLY A 45 3.97 1.54 17.95
C GLY A 45 3.75 2.35 16.67
N TYR A 46 4.09 3.65 16.69
CA TYR A 46 4.04 4.51 15.51
C TYR A 46 4.99 4.03 14.42
N VAL A 47 6.26 3.77 14.75
CA VAL A 47 7.26 3.29 13.78
C VAL A 47 6.82 1.98 13.14
N LEU A 48 6.37 1.00 13.93
CA LEU A 48 5.92 -0.29 13.39
C LEU A 48 4.73 -0.13 12.42
N TYR A 49 3.82 0.81 12.69
CA TYR A 49 2.71 1.10 11.79
C TYR A 49 3.20 1.61 10.43
N PHE A 50 4.11 2.59 10.42
CA PHE A 50 4.64 3.16 9.19
C PHE A 50 5.56 2.19 8.44
N VAL A 51 6.36 1.41 9.15
CA VAL A 51 7.20 0.38 8.55
C VAL A 51 6.33 -0.70 7.91
N GLY A 52 5.33 -1.23 8.61
CA GLY A 52 4.41 -2.23 8.06
C GLY A 52 3.67 -1.71 6.82
N ALA A 53 3.09 -0.52 6.91
CA ALA A 53 2.41 0.11 5.77
C ALA A 53 3.36 0.44 4.61
N GLY A 54 4.60 0.83 4.90
CA GLY A 54 5.64 1.10 3.91
C GLY A 54 6.08 -0.17 3.18
N LEU A 55 6.26 -1.28 3.90
CA LEU A 55 6.60 -2.58 3.32
C LEU A 55 5.51 -3.10 2.38
N ILE A 56 4.24 -3.01 2.79
CA ILE A 56 3.10 -3.39 1.94
C ILE A 56 3.07 -2.52 0.68
N SER A 57 3.14 -1.19 0.84
CA SER A 57 3.12 -0.25 -0.28
C SER A 57 4.29 -0.48 -1.23
N GLY A 58 5.52 -0.59 -0.71
CA GLY A 58 6.72 -0.81 -1.50
C GLY A 58 6.73 -2.17 -2.21
N ALA A 59 6.16 -3.21 -1.58
CA ALA A 59 5.98 -4.49 -2.21
C ALA A 59 5.02 -4.42 -3.40
N VAL A 60 3.91 -3.69 -3.30
CA VAL A 60 2.99 -3.47 -4.42
C VAL A 60 3.67 -2.74 -5.57
N VAL A 61 4.46 -1.70 -5.25
CA VAL A 61 5.22 -0.92 -6.23
C VAL A 61 6.14 -1.81 -7.06
N HIS A 62 6.95 -2.64 -6.40
CA HIS A 62 7.98 -3.43 -7.06
C HIS A 62 7.54 -4.85 -7.41
N HIS A 63 6.28 -5.22 -7.14
CA HIS A 63 5.72 -6.54 -7.45
C HIS A 63 6.00 -6.99 -8.90
N PRO A 64 5.96 -6.12 -9.93
CA PRO A 64 6.35 -6.48 -11.28
C PRO A 64 7.77 -7.03 -11.47
N LEU A 65 8.73 -6.57 -10.67
CA LEU A 65 10.16 -6.86 -10.87
C LEU A 65 10.52 -8.27 -10.38
N ASP A 66 9.98 -8.67 -9.22
CA ASP A 66 10.15 -10.01 -8.64
C ASP A 66 8.91 -10.36 -7.79
N PRO A 67 7.83 -10.88 -8.41
CA PRO A 67 6.56 -11.15 -7.72
C PRO A 67 6.72 -12.03 -6.47
N ALA A 68 7.60 -13.03 -6.54
CA ALA A 68 7.80 -13.97 -5.43
C ALA A 68 8.46 -13.28 -4.23
N ARG A 69 9.49 -12.46 -4.47
CA ARG A 69 10.17 -11.70 -3.41
C ARG A 69 9.25 -10.65 -2.80
N TYR A 70 8.59 -9.85 -3.64
CA TYR A 70 7.75 -8.77 -3.13
C TYR A 70 6.45 -9.28 -2.50
N THR A 71 5.91 -10.43 -2.91
CA THR A 71 4.83 -11.10 -2.16
C THR A 71 5.28 -11.47 -0.74
N LYS A 72 6.50 -12.01 -0.56
CA LYS A 72 7.03 -12.30 0.77
C LYS A 72 7.18 -11.03 1.61
N ILE A 73 7.70 -9.95 1.01
CA ILE A 73 7.83 -8.64 1.67
C ILE A 73 6.47 -8.09 2.07
N ALA A 74 5.44 -8.20 1.21
CA ALA A 74 4.08 -7.79 1.53
C ALA A 74 3.52 -8.57 2.73
N VAL A 75 3.70 -9.91 2.77
CA VAL A 75 3.27 -10.74 3.90
C VAL A 75 3.96 -10.30 5.20
N ILE A 76 5.29 -10.08 5.16
CA ILE A 76 6.03 -9.57 6.31
C ILE A 76 5.49 -8.20 6.74
N GLY A 77 5.23 -7.30 5.78
CA GLY A 77 4.65 -5.98 6.04
C GLY A 77 3.28 -6.06 6.72
N VAL A 78 2.40 -6.96 6.27
CA VAL A 78 1.11 -7.24 6.92
C VAL A 78 1.30 -7.72 8.35
N LEU A 79 2.22 -8.67 8.58
CA LEU A 79 2.49 -9.17 9.94
C LEU A 79 3.01 -8.06 10.86
N VAL A 80 3.97 -7.26 10.40
CA VAL A 80 4.51 -6.10 11.15
C VAL A 80 3.38 -5.10 11.44
N PHE A 81 2.53 -4.81 10.46
CA PHE A 81 1.39 -3.92 10.62
C PHE A 81 0.39 -4.43 11.67
N LEU A 82 0.07 -5.73 11.64
CA LEU A 82 -0.83 -6.35 12.63
C LEU A 82 -0.23 -6.31 14.04
N VAL A 83 1.08 -6.58 14.18
CA VAL A 83 1.78 -6.43 15.47
C VAL A 83 1.73 -4.97 15.93
N ALA A 84 1.96 -4.01 15.04
CA ALA A 84 1.82 -2.58 15.35
C ALA A 84 0.43 -2.25 15.88
N THR A 85 -0.62 -2.80 15.26
CA THR A 85 -1.99 -2.64 15.75
C THR A 85 -2.20 -3.25 17.12
N VAL A 86 -1.69 -4.46 17.37
CA VAL A 86 -1.79 -5.07 18.71
C VAL A 86 -1.13 -4.20 19.77
N VAL A 87 0.08 -3.73 19.48
CA VAL A 87 0.86 -2.86 20.37
C VAL A 87 0.08 -1.57 20.62
N ASN A 88 -0.29 -0.83 19.57
CA ASN A 88 -0.91 0.48 19.72
C ASN A 88 -2.32 0.42 20.33
N GLU A 89 -3.14 -0.53 19.90
CA GLU A 89 -4.58 -0.55 20.17
C GLU A 89 -4.94 -1.36 21.42
N PHE A 90 -4.14 -2.35 21.80
CA PHE A 90 -4.43 -3.21 22.95
C PHE A 90 -3.45 -3.04 24.12
N LEU A 91 -2.18 -2.71 23.84
CA LEU A 91 -1.16 -2.53 24.89
C LEU A 91 -0.98 -1.08 25.31
N LEU A 92 -1.06 -0.13 24.37
CA LEU A 92 -0.81 1.29 24.62
C LEU A 92 -2.07 2.16 24.75
N ALA A 93 -3.20 1.75 24.16
CA ALA A 93 -4.43 2.51 24.22
C ALA A 93 -5.02 2.56 25.64
N ALA A 94 -5.35 3.77 26.11
CA ALA A 94 -5.99 3.97 27.41
C ALA A 94 -7.42 3.39 27.45
N ASP A 95 -8.12 3.55 26.32
CA ASP A 95 -9.43 2.98 26.03
C ASP A 95 -9.29 2.04 24.84
N ARG A 96 -9.60 0.76 25.04
CA ARG A 96 -9.55 -0.24 23.97
C ARG A 96 -10.79 -0.10 23.10
N PRO A 97 -10.67 0.07 21.78
CA PRO A 97 -11.83 0.03 20.90
C PRO A 97 -12.49 -1.35 20.96
N ALA A 98 -13.78 -1.38 20.67
CA ALA A 98 -14.47 -2.65 20.46
C ALA A 98 -13.81 -3.42 19.30
N LEU A 99 -13.73 -4.75 19.42
CA LEU A 99 -13.10 -5.62 18.42
C LEU A 99 -13.55 -5.34 16.97
N PRO A 100 -14.85 -5.12 16.67
CA PRO A 100 -15.29 -4.80 15.30
C PRO A 100 -14.67 -3.51 14.76
N ARG A 101 -14.51 -2.50 15.63
CA ARG A 101 -13.91 -1.21 15.24
C ARG A 101 -12.42 -1.38 14.97
N ALA A 102 -11.72 -2.17 15.78
CA ALA A 102 -10.30 -2.49 15.56
C ALA A 102 -10.08 -3.21 14.23
N ILE A 103 -10.89 -4.24 13.93
CA ILE A 103 -10.85 -4.97 12.66
C ILE A 103 -11.07 -4.01 11.48
N LEU A 104 -12.06 -3.12 11.58
CA LEU A 104 -12.34 -2.15 10.52
C LEU A 104 -11.16 -1.20 10.29
N VAL A 105 -10.49 -0.74 11.37
CA VAL A 105 -9.28 0.11 11.24
C VAL A 105 -8.14 -0.64 10.58
N ILE A 106 -7.93 -1.92 10.92
CA ILE A 106 -6.92 -2.76 10.26
C ILE A 106 -7.21 -2.89 8.78
N VAL A 107 -8.43 -3.31 8.41
CA VAL A 107 -8.84 -3.49 7.01
C VAL A 107 -8.70 -2.19 6.23
N ALA A 108 -9.19 -1.07 6.78
CA ALA A 108 -9.06 0.24 6.14
C ALA A 108 -7.60 0.63 5.95
N SER A 109 -6.73 0.37 6.92
CA SER A 109 -5.31 0.74 6.82
C SER A 109 -4.54 -0.12 5.82
N LEU A 110 -4.87 -1.41 5.73
CA LEU A 110 -4.33 -2.30 4.70
C LEU A 110 -4.77 -1.86 3.30
N LEU A 111 -6.07 -1.58 3.11
CA LEU A 111 -6.61 -1.05 1.86
C LEU A 111 -5.91 0.26 1.47
N LEU A 112 -5.69 1.16 2.44
CA LEU A 112 -4.99 2.42 2.19
C LEU A 112 -3.56 2.19 1.74
N SER A 113 -2.82 1.30 2.41
CA SER A 113 -1.43 0.98 2.07
C SER A 113 -1.31 0.34 0.69
N PHE A 114 -2.18 -0.59 0.34
CA PHE A 114 -2.28 -1.13 -1.02
C PHE A 114 -2.64 -0.03 -2.03
N GLY A 115 -3.61 0.83 -1.72
CA GLY A 115 -4.04 1.92 -2.58
C GLY A 115 -2.90 2.89 -2.90
N ILE A 116 -2.12 3.27 -1.88
CA ILE A 116 -0.93 4.10 -2.04
C ILE A 116 0.15 3.37 -2.85
N GLY A 117 0.37 2.08 -2.60
CA GLY A 117 1.33 1.28 -3.36
C GLY A 117 0.98 1.16 -4.84
N MET A 118 -0.29 0.95 -5.17
CA MET A 118 -0.76 0.89 -6.56
C MET A 118 -0.66 2.25 -7.25
N LEU A 119 -1.07 3.32 -6.56
CA LEU A 119 -0.98 4.69 -7.09
C LEU A 119 0.47 5.09 -7.33
N SER A 120 1.32 4.97 -6.32
CA SER A 120 2.74 5.36 -6.42
C SER A 120 3.50 4.48 -7.40
N GLY A 121 3.30 3.16 -7.37
CA GLY A 121 3.98 2.24 -8.26
C GLY A 121 3.51 2.34 -9.71
N GLY A 122 2.21 2.54 -9.92
CA GLY A 122 1.65 2.78 -11.23
C GLY A 122 2.17 4.07 -11.88
N LEU A 123 2.51 5.10 -11.09
CA LEU A 123 3.15 6.33 -11.57
C LEU A 123 4.66 6.16 -11.76
N GLN A 124 5.36 5.52 -10.81
CA GLN A 124 6.82 5.37 -10.83
C GLN A 124 7.31 4.49 -11.98
N HIS A 125 6.58 3.41 -12.28
CA HIS A 125 6.90 2.48 -13.35
C HIS A 125 5.97 2.63 -14.54
N PHE A 126 5.40 3.83 -14.74
CA PHE A 126 4.49 4.06 -15.85
C PHE A 126 5.20 3.91 -17.19
N GLU A 127 6.40 4.48 -17.34
CA GLU A 127 7.16 4.38 -18.60
C GLU A 127 7.61 2.94 -18.88
N ASP A 128 7.94 2.18 -17.84
CA ASP A 128 8.33 0.76 -17.97
C ASP A 128 7.13 -0.14 -18.32
N PHE A 129 5.96 0.11 -17.70
CA PHE A 129 4.76 -0.73 -17.83
C PHE A 129 3.49 0.12 -17.99
N PRO A 130 3.32 0.83 -19.12
CA PRO A 130 2.29 1.87 -19.26
C PRO A 130 0.87 1.32 -19.19
N ALA A 131 0.60 0.18 -19.83
CA ALA A 131 -0.70 -0.49 -19.75
C ALA A 131 -1.06 -0.89 -18.31
N ARG A 132 -0.08 -1.28 -17.49
CA ARG A 132 -0.29 -1.62 -16.08
C ARG A 132 -0.52 -0.36 -15.24
N GLY A 133 0.31 0.66 -15.42
CA GLY A 133 0.18 1.94 -14.71
C GLY A 133 -1.17 2.61 -14.94
N ALA A 134 -1.68 2.57 -16.18
CA ALA A 134 -2.99 3.11 -16.54
C ALA A 134 -4.17 2.47 -15.77
N VAL A 135 -4.00 1.21 -15.32
CA VAL A 135 -4.97 0.51 -14.48
C VAL A 135 -4.70 0.72 -12.99
N LEU A 136 -3.43 0.64 -12.56
CA LEU A 136 -3.07 0.70 -11.14
C LEU A 136 -3.31 2.08 -10.51
N VAL A 137 -3.06 3.16 -11.23
CA VAL A 137 -3.27 4.53 -10.74
C VAL A 137 -4.74 4.79 -10.34
N PRO A 138 -5.73 4.62 -11.23
CA PRO A 138 -7.13 4.84 -10.86
C PRO A 138 -7.65 3.83 -9.84
N LEU A 139 -7.13 2.60 -9.85
CA LEU A 139 -7.44 1.61 -8.82
C LEU A 139 -6.91 2.04 -7.44
N GLY A 140 -5.70 2.57 -7.38
CA GLY A 140 -5.07 3.11 -6.17
C GLY A 140 -5.83 4.29 -5.57
N ILE A 141 -6.27 5.23 -6.41
CA ILE A 141 -7.14 6.35 -6.02
C ILE A 141 -8.46 5.83 -5.43
N THR A 142 -9.09 4.87 -6.10
CA THR A 142 -10.38 4.31 -5.66
C THR A 142 -10.23 3.54 -4.35
N LEU A 143 -9.21 2.68 -4.23
CA LEU A 143 -8.99 1.85 -3.04
C LEU A 143 -8.62 2.70 -1.81
N SER A 144 -7.79 3.73 -2.01
CA SER A 144 -7.46 4.68 -0.94
C SER A 144 -8.66 5.50 -0.47
N PHE A 145 -9.58 5.86 -1.39
CA PHE A 145 -10.83 6.51 -1.01
C PHE A 145 -11.77 5.58 -0.25
N ILE A 146 -11.93 4.32 -0.68
CA ILE A 146 -12.70 3.30 0.06
C ILE A 146 -12.15 3.17 1.48
N ALA A 147 -10.82 3.08 1.63
CA ALA A 147 -10.18 3.04 2.94
C ALA A 147 -10.49 4.27 3.80
N PHE A 148 -10.45 5.47 3.21
CA PHE A 148 -10.82 6.71 3.87
C PHE A 148 -12.28 6.68 4.36
N VAL A 149 -13.22 6.29 3.49
CA VAL A 149 -14.65 6.19 3.82
C VAL A 149 -14.88 5.19 4.96
N LEU A 150 -14.23 4.03 4.93
CA LEU A 150 -14.33 3.04 6.00
C LEU A 150 -13.81 3.58 7.33
N LYS A 151 -12.71 4.33 7.31
CA LYS A 151 -12.09 4.85 8.53
C LYS A 151 -12.92 5.96 9.19
N ASP A 152 -13.63 6.76 8.40
CA ASP A 152 -14.42 7.90 8.87
C ASP A 152 -15.80 7.47 9.38
N ALA A 153 -15.93 7.34 10.70
CA ALA A 153 -17.16 6.88 11.36
C ALA A 153 -18.15 8.01 11.71
N GLN A 154 -17.76 9.29 11.55
CA GLN A 154 -18.52 10.43 12.08
C GLN A 154 -19.16 11.29 10.97
N SER A 155 -18.65 11.22 9.75
CA SER A 155 -19.22 11.96 8.64
C SER A 155 -20.49 11.30 8.11
N SER A 156 -21.48 12.13 7.76
CA SER A 156 -22.67 11.65 7.07
C SER A 156 -22.28 11.02 5.73
N TRP A 157 -22.66 9.77 5.48
CA TRP A 157 -22.39 9.03 4.23
C TRP A 157 -22.68 9.86 2.97
N ARG A 158 -23.75 10.66 2.98
CA ARG A 158 -24.13 11.59 1.89
C ARG A 158 -23.10 12.68 1.58
N ARG A 159 -22.30 13.14 2.55
CA ARG A 159 -21.25 14.14 2.32
C ARG A 159 -19.99 13.53 1.72
N ILE A 160 -19.63 12.33 2.18
CA ILE A 160 -18.47 11.59 1.65
C ILE A 160 -18.75 11.13 0.22
N VAL A 161 -19.91 10.51 -0.02
CA VAL A 161 -20.31 9.98 -1.35
C VAL A 161 -20.90 11.08 -2.25
N GLY A 162 -21.06 12.31 -1.74
CA GLY A 162 -21.55 13.45 -2.51
C GLY A 162 -20.45 14.10 -3.35
N PRO A 163 -20.11 15.38 -3.13
CA PRO A 163 -19.15 16.09 -3.97
C PRO A 163 -17.74 15.49 -3.93
N VAL A 164 -17.30 15.00 -2.77
CA VAL A 164 -15.96 14.37 -2.64
C VAL A 164 -15.91 13.06 -3.40
N GLY A 165 -16.88 12.17 -3.21
CA GLY A 165 -16.98 10.92 -3.96
C GLY A 165 -17.08 11.13 -5.46
N LEU A 166 -17.85 12.13 -5.91
CA LEU A 166 -17.92 12.52 -7.31
C LEU A 166 -16.56 13.02 -7.83
N ALA A 167 -15.86 13.86 -7.08
CA ALA A 167 -14.54 14.34 -7.45
C ALA A 167 -13.55 13.18 -7.61
N VAL A 168 -13.52 12.24 -6.64
CA VAL A 168 -12.67 11.05 -6.70
C VAL A 168 -13.03 10.17 -7.90
N LEU A 169 -14.31 9.96 -8.17
CA LEU A 169 -14.77 9.17 -9.33
C LEU A 169 -14.34 9.83 -10.64
N LEU A 170 -14.50 11.15 -10.76
CA LEU A 170 -14.06 11.91 -11.93
C LEU A 170 -12.54 11.83 -12.09
N THR A 171 -11.78 12.02 -11.02
CA THR A 171 -10.31 11.89 -11.05
C THR A 171 -9.90 10.48 -11.49
N ALA A 172 -10.47 9.42 -10.91
CA ALA A 172 -10.17 8.05 -11.31
C ALA A 172 -10.53 7.77 -12.78
N THR A 173 -11.68 8.29 -13.25
CA THR A 173 -12.13 8.14 -14.65
C THR A 173 -11.19 8.86 -15.62
N VAL A 174 -10.86 10.13 -15.34
CA VAL A 174 -9.94 10.93 -16.14
C VAL A 174 -8.54 10.31 -16.14
N SER A 175 -8.04 9.86 -14.98
CA SER A 175 -6.77 9.15 -14.88
C SER A 175 -6.77 7.87 -15.71
N PHE A 176 -7.84 7.08 -15.67
CA PHE A 176 -7.92 5.84 -16.46
C PHE A 176 -7.85 6.12 -17.97
N PHE A 177 -8.71 6.99 -18.49
CA PHE A 177 -8.74 7.27 -19.93
C PHE A 177 -7.48 8.02 -20.38
N GLY A 178 -7.05 9.03 -19.61
CA GLY A 178 -5.86 9.82 -19.94
C GLY A 178 -4.59 8.98 -19.96
N LEU A 179 -4.36 8.16 -18.93
CA LEU A 179 -3.19 7.28 -18.91
C LEU A 179 -3.27 6.18 -19.97
N ARG A 180 -4.47 5.69 -20.32
CA ARG A 180 -4.63 4.71 -21.39
C ARG A 180 -4.26 5.29 -22.76
N THR A 181 -4.72 6.51 -23.06
CA THR A 181 -4.33 7.21 -24.28
C THR A 181 -2.82 7.43 -24.37
N VAL A 182 -2.17 7.81 -23.26
CA VAL A 182 -0.70 7.94 -23.22
C VAL A 182 -0.02 6.57 -23.38
N ALA A 183 -0.55 5.53 -22.73
CA ALA A 183 0.01 4.19 -22.79
C ALA A 183 -0.02 3.61 -24.20
N ASP A 184 -1.13 3.80 -24.93
CA ASP A 184 -1.28 3.32 -26.30
C ASP A 184 -0.25 4.01 -27.22
N GLY A 185 -0.02 5.33 -27.07
CA GLY A 185 0.97 6.06 -27.86
C GLY A 185 2.43 5.68 -27.57
N LEU A 186 2.76 5.26 -26.34
CA LEU A 186 4.10 4.73 -26.01
C LEU A 186 4.34 3.34 -26.65
N GLY A 187 3.28 2.55 -26.81
CA GLY A 187 3.34 1.25 -27.49
C GLY A 187 3.59 1.36 -28.99
N GLU A 188 3.05 2.40 -29.64
CA GLU A 188 3.25 2.67 -31.06
C GLU A 188 4.71 3.11 -31.36
N ALA A 189 5.26 4.02 -30.55
CA ALA A 189 6.64 4.52 -30.72
C ALA A 189 7.72 3.44 -30.53
N SER A 190 7.41 2.36 -29.79
CA SER A 190 8.31 1.22 -29.57
C SER A 190 8.09 0.07 -30.58
N GLY A 191 7.03 0.13 -31.39
CA GLY A 191 6.65 -0.89 -32.36
C GLY A 191 7.11 -0.68 -33.82
N GLU A 192 7.62 0.51 -34.19
CA GLU A 192 7.95 0.85 -35.59
C GLU A 192 9.43 0.66 -35.98
N SER A 193 10.29 0.14 -35.09
CA SER A 193 11.74 -0.03 -35.36
C SER A 193 12.22 -1.49 -35.45
N GLY A 194 11.43 -2.38 -36.06
CA GLY A 194 11.92 -3.71 -36.39
C GLY A 194 11.09 -4.32 -37.51
N HIS A 195 11.75 -5.00 -38.45
CA HIS A 195 11.26 -5.79 -39.60
C HIS A 195 11.49 -5.15 -40.98
N SER A 196 12.74 -5.22 -41.46
CA SER A 196 13.02 -5.36 -42.90
C SER A 196 14.37 -6.05 -43.12
N HIS A 197 14.42 -7.37 -42.89
CA HIS A 197 15.38 -8.26 -43.53
C HIS A 197 14.66 -9.58 -43.82
N GLY A 198 14.48 -9.92 -45.09
CA GLY A 198 13.93 -11.23 -45.47
C GLY A 198 13.06 -11.25 -46.72
N GLY A 199 13.60 -10.83 -47.86
CA GLY A 199 13.19 -11.29 -49.19
C GLY A 199 14.47 -11.30 -50.01
N GLY A 200 15.13 -12.45 -50.18
CA GLY A 200 14.64 -13.50 -51.06
C GLY A 200 15.09 -13.12 -52.47
N ALA A 201 16.35 -13.41 -52.77
CA ALA A 201 16.96 -13.20 -54.08
C ALA A 201 16.41 -14.23 -55.07
N GLU A 202 15.82 -13.79 -56.17
CA GLU A 202 15.61 -14.60 -57.38
C GLU A 202 15.65 -13.71 -58.63
N GLU A 203 16.87 -13.43 -59.13
CA GLU A 203 17.26 -13.12 -60.52
C GLU A 203 18.76 -13.52 -60.57
N GLU A 204 19.33 -14.42 -61.38
CA GLU A 204 19.12 -15.10 -62.68
C GLU A 204 20.04 -16.38 -62.69
N PRO A 205 20.39 -17.09 -63.80
CA PRO A 205 19.73 -17.50 -65.06
C PRO A 205 19.77 -19.05 -65.27
N ASP A 206 19.28 -19.46 -66.45
CA ASP A 206 19.20 -20.81 -67.06
C ASP A 206 20.45 -21.72 -67.04
N GLU A 207 20.12 -23.03 -67.03
CA GLU A 207 20.79 -24.22 -67.61
C GLU A 207 22.22 -24.62 -67.17
N HIS A 208 22.36 -25.81 -66.54
CA HIS A 208 22.99 -27.02 -67.14
C HIS A 208 23.11 -28.21 -66.15
N GLU A 209 22.51 -29.33 -66.58
CA GLU A 209 22.86 -30.76 -66.47
C GLU A 209 23.56 -31.42 -65.25
N ALA A 210 22.85 -32.46 -64.75
CA ALA A 210 23.23 -33.88 -64.58
C ALA A 210 24.25 -34.36 -63.52
N GLY A 211 23.86 -35.45 -62.83
CA GLY A 211 24.72 -36.36 -62.05
C GLY A 211 24.28 -36.47 -60.58
N GLU A 212 23.35 -37.37 -60.24
CA GLU A 212 23.58 -38.76 -59.78
C GLU A 212 23.84 -38.92 -58.26
N GLU A 213 23.06 -39.84 -57.70
CA GLU A 213 23.26 -40.66 -56.49
C GLU A 213 22.91 -40.16 -55.07
N SER A 214 22.43 -41.15 -54.31
CA SER A 214 21.70 -41.16 -53.04
C SER A 214 22.65 -41.68 -51.90
N PRO A 215 22.19 -42.10 -50.70
CA PRO A 215 21.82 -41.31 -49.52
C PRO A 215 22.64 -41.63 -48.23
N ALA A 216 22.74 -40.66 -47.30
CA ALA A 216 22.81 -40.76 -45.80
C ALA A 216 23.79 -41.78 -45.11
N PRO A 217 23.77 -41.99 -43.77
CA PRO A 217 24.02 -41.12 -42.60
C PRO A 217 25.09 -41.70 -41.61
N SER A 218 25.57 -40.97 -40.59
CA SER A 218 26.10 -41.55 -39.31
C SER A 218 26.50 -40.45 -38.30
N SER A 219 25.80 -40.28 -37.15
CA SER A 219 26.11 -40.77 -35.78
C SER A 219 27.13 -39.94 -34.95
N GLY A 220 26.69 -39.39 -33.81
CA GLY A 220 27.51 -38.69 -32.77
C GLY A 220 28.38 -39.64 -31.91
N PRO A 221 28.61 -39.43 -30.59
CA PRO A 221 28.42 -38.28 -29.68
C PRO A 221 29.71 -37.99 -28.83
N THR A 222 29.58 -37.33 -27.65
CA THR A 222 30.53 -37.34 -26.50
C THR A 222 31.58 -36.19 -26.57
N GLU A 223 31.95 -35.41 -25.54
CA GLU A 223 31.90 -35.52 -24.08
C GLU A 223 32.03 -34.12 -23.44
N ALA A 224 31.57 -33.99 -22.20
CA ALA A 224 31.75 -32.82 -21.36
C ALA A 224 33.18 -32.75 -20.81
N GLU A 225 33.80 -31.56 -20.80
CA GLU A 225 34.99 -31.32 -19.99
C GLU A 225 34.80 -30.08 -19.09
N THR A 226 34.79 -30.39 -17.80
CA THR A 226 34.85 -29.49 -16.66
C THR A 226 36.29 -29.08 -16.45
N THR A 227 36.59 -27.77 -16.41
CA THR A 227 37.72 -27.24 -15.62
C THR A 227 37.51 -25.75 -15.34
N ALA A 228 37.27 -25.42 -14.06
CA ALA A 228 37.69 -24.16 -13.46
C ALA A 228 39.08 -24.36 -12.84
N PRO A 229 39.90 -23.30 -12.75
CA PRO A 229 40.38 -22.93 -11.43
C PRO A 229 40.43 -21.41 -11.15
N SER A 230 40.03 -21.11 -9.91
CA SER A 230 40.50 -20.12 -8.94
C SER A 230 41.55 -19.05 -9.28
N ASP A 231 41.22 -17.85 -8.79
CA ASP A 231 42.04 -16.83 -8.11
C ASP A 231 43.13 -16.06 -8.86
N VAL A 232 42.88 -14.76 -9.11
CA VAL A 232 43.84 -13.68 -8.84
C VAL A 232 43.10 -12.42 -8.36
N GLU A 233 43.39 -12.03 -7.13
CA GLU A 233 43.13 -10.74 -6.50
C GLU A 233 44.25 -9.75 -6.84
N SER A 234 43.91 -8.61 -7.46
CA SER A 234 44.67 -7.34 -7.46
C SER A 234 43.78 -6.30 -8.15
N GLY A 235 43.23 -5.27 -7.50
CA GLY A 235 43.97 -4.23 -6.82
C GLY A 235 44.40 -3.16 -7.83
N HIS A 236 43.48 -2.29 -8.27
CA HIS A 236 43.85 -1.03 -8.92
C HIS A 236 42.89 0.10 -8.51
N ALA A 237 43.47 1.06 -7.80
CA ALA A 237 42.95 2.38 -7.54
C ALA A 237 43.57 3.38 -8.53
N GLU A 238 42.89 4.52 -8.64
CA GLU A 238 43.34 5.83 -9.14
C GLU A 238 43.42 6.08 -10.65
N ASP A 239 42.52 6.96 -11.12
CA ASP A 239 42.79 8.28 -11.74
C ASP A 239 41.55 8.66 -12.59
N GLY A 240 40.90 9.83 -12.48
CA GLY A 240 41.38 11.12 -12.03
C GLY A 240 41.49 12.09 -13.22
N HIS A 241 40.44 12.36 -13.99
CA HIS A 241 40.45 13.46 -14.97
C HIS A 241 39.12 14.22 -15.06
N SER A 242 39.16 15.43 -14.51
CA SER A 242 38.34 16.59 -14.86
C SER A 242 38.83 17.22 -16.16
N HIS A 243 37.93 17.52 -17.09
CA HIS A 243 37.90 18.73 -17.91
C HIS A 243 36.49 18.93 -18.47
#